data_AF-A0A386ZB89-F1
#
_entry.id   AF-A0A386ZB89-F1
#
_cell.length_a   1.000
_cell.length_b   1.000
_cell.length_c   1.000
_cell.angle_alpha   90.00
_cell.angle_beta   90.00
_cell.angle_gamma   90.00
#
_symmetry.space_group_name_H-M   'P 1'
#
loop_
_entity.id
_entity.type
_entity.pdbx_description
1 polymer ?
#
loop_
_entity_poly.entity_id
_entity_poly.type
_entity_poly.pdbx_seq_one_letter_code
_entity_poly.pdbx_strand_id
1 'polypeptide(L)'
;MPNGYLARRRRRRGLLTLSLVTAAATGGTALLIWAWPDNAFHFTAAAGHGRGLSQNGAFEKAAAGWTADRILANYYEGAELADIGPTTVRVRLMEQDDKTLDIASDSVFYVAGRRVIPGQAAHLTPTAAGADVTITQGCDGANLWEGSTDDPWAYPVADGTDRPANEQLEICGGNAYRGVLGVALDNGAARTVNDLDLDDYLEGVVPAEMVPGWADQGGAEALRAQAIAARSYALAEQRYSYAQTCDTTDCQMYLGTDKEDPRTTAAVTATSGRVLVRDNHILRAEYSAAPDAGTPTPASAMELGPALSDFPAAQNPNLLPNLPSPDQTSTIPTQFDQPTPDTTTPDTASPTYPDPTNAMPDAETHSAPSNSSPGAPSRPKPDSRNRVGIPLPPLPVPGSSGPNSMLSESRWALAPTLLGADKPATPTATPAPRTASTPTPPMTPAPSNVKTSSSPLTPAP
;
A
#
# COMPACT_ATOMS: atom_id res chain seq x y z
N MET A 1 7.16 -5.46 39.49
CA MET A 1 5.89 -5.31 40.24
C MET A 1 6.01 -4.16 41.23
N PRO A 2 4.91 -3.48 41.62
CA PRO A 2 3.77 -3.12 40.77
C PRO A 2 3.25 -1.68 41.04
N ASN A 3 2.29 -1.24 40.20
CA ASN A 3 1.27 -0.16 40.36
C ASN A 3 1.22 0.71 39.09
N GLY A 4 0.25 0.57 38.16
CA GLY A 4 -0.88 -0.36 38.12
C GLY A 4 -2.21 0.27 38.55
N TYR A 5 -2.97 0.84 37.60
CA TYR A 5 -4.39 1.18 37.77
C TYR A 5 -5.17 1.06 36.44
N LEU A 6 -6.11 0.11 36.39
CA LEU A 6 -7.14 0.03 35.35
C LEU A 6 -8.36 0.89 35.76
N ALA A 7 -8.92 1.66 34.82
CA ALA A 7 -10.10 2.49 35.06
C ALA A 7 -11.18 2.32 33.97
N ARG A 8 -12.13 1.41 34.18
CA ARG A 8 -13.33 1.23 33.32
C ARG A 8 -14.15 2.52 33.23
N ARG A 9 -14.27 3.14 32.05
CA ARG A 9 -15.14 4.32 31.85
C ARG A 9 -16.62 3.92 31.75
N ARG A 10 -17.27 3.77 32.90
CA ARG A 10 -18.68 3.38 33.04
C ARG A 10 -19.61 4.51 32.54
N ARG A 11 -20.41 4.27 31.49
CA ARG A 11 -21.40 5.25 30.99
C ARG A 11 -22.35 5.68 32.13
N ARG A 12 -22.49 7.00 32.33
CA ARG A 12 -23.59 7.60 33.10
C ARG A 12 -24.25 8.68 32.24
N ARG A 13 -25.57 8.62 32.09
CA ARG A 13 -26.39 9.71 31.55
C ARG A 13 -26.54 10.77 32.64
N GLY A 14 -26.25 12.03 32.33
CA GLY A 14 -26.58 13.18 33.16
C GLY A 14 -27.57 14.07 32.41
N LEU A 15 -28.63 14.52 33.06
CA LEU A 15 -29.51 15.54 32.51
C LEU A 15 -28.83 16.91 32.64
N LEU A 16 -28.89 17.72 31.59
CA LEU A 16 -28.59 19.15 31.67
C LEU A 16 -29.89 19.90 31.93
N THR A 17 -29.97 20.58 33.08
CA THR A 17 -31.09 21.46 33.45
C THR A 17 -30.98 22.79 32.72
N LEU A 18 -32.02 23.17 31.98
CA LEU A 18 -32.08 24.44 31.26
C LEU A 18 -32.45 25.59 32.19
N SER A 19 -31.52 26.52 32.41
CA SER A 19 -31.80 27.78 33.13
C SER A 19 -32.18 28.88 32.14
N LEU A 20 -33.41 29.38 32.22
CA LEU A 20 -33.83 30.57 31.45
C LEU A 20 -33.13 31.83 31.97
N VAL A 21 -32.66 32.67 31.04
CA VAL A 21 -32.40 34.09 31.30
C VAL A 21 -33.38 34.90 30.45
N THR A 22 -34.31 35.59 31.11
CA THR A 22 -35.29 36.46 30.45
C THR A 22 -34.70 37.84 30.19
N ALA A 23 -34.42 38.16 28.93
CA ALA A 23 -34.21 39.54 28.47
C ALA A 23 -35.50 40.06 27.82
N ALA A 24 -35.88 41.31 28.13
CA ALA A 24 -37.12 41.92 27.63
C ALA A 24 -36.99 42.35 26.15
N ALA A 25 -38.09 42.26 25.40
CA ALA A 25 -38.12 42.50 23.96
C ALA A 25 -38.66 43.89 23.59
N THR A 26 -37.96 44.58 22.68
CA THR A 26 -38.50 45.72 21.91
C THR A 26 -37.95 45.71 20.48
N GLY A 27 -38.80 45.32 19.51
CA GLY A 27 -38.67 45.67 18.09
C GLY A 27 -37.51 45.08 17.27
N GLY A 28 -37.78 44.10 16.40
CA GLY A 28 -36.82 43.67 15.37
C GLY A 28 -37.04 42.25 14.85
N THR A 29 -37.97 42.06 13.89
CA THR A 29 -38.18 40.77 13.24
C THR A 29 -37.28 40.57 12.01
N ALA A 30 -36.21 39.79 12.15
CA ALA A 30 -35.57 39.08 11.04
C ALA A 30 -34.81 37.84 11.57
N LEU A 31 -35.23 36.64 11.16
CA LEU A 31 -34.45 35.43 11.40
C LEU A 31 -33.30 35.39 10.38
N LEU A 32 -32.09 35.75 10.82
CA LEU A 32 -30.86 35.50 10.04
C LEU A 32 -30.53 34.00 10.07
N ILE A 33 -31.22 33.23 9.24
CA ILE A 33 -30.81 31.89 8.85
C ILE A 33 -29.55 32.07 8.00
N TRP A 34 -28.38 31.91 8.61
CA TRP A 34 -27.12 31.81 7.88
C TRP A 34 -27.09 30.44 7.20
N ALA A 35 -27.56 30.38 5.95
CA ALA A 35 -27.31 29.24 5.08
C ALA A 35 -25.82 29.26 4.72
N TRP A 36 -25.04 28.42 5.40
CA TRP A 36 -23.67 28.13 4.97
C TRP A 36 -23.76 27.28 3.70
N PRO A 37 -23.08 27.62 2.61
CA PRO A 37 -22.82 26.65 1.56
C PRO A 37 -21.89 25.57 2.12
N ASP A 38 -22.19 24.30 1.85
CA ASP A 38 -21.31 23.18 2.16
C ASP A 38 -19.95 23.30 1.40
N ASN A 39 -18.98 22.46 1.78
CA ASN A 39 -17.58 22.36 1.31
C ASN A 39 -16.49 22.98 2.21
N ALA A 40 -16.81 23.38 3.45
CA ALA A 40 -15.78 23.75 4.44
C ALA A 40 -15.16 22.52 5.13
N PHE A 41 -14.10 21.95 4.57
CA PHE A 41 -13.30 20.90 5.23
C PHE A 41 -12.51 21.46 6.42
N HIS A 42 -13.07 21.34 7.62
CA HIS A 42 -12.42 21.79 8.86
C HIS A 42 -11.39 20.77 9.38
N PHE A 43 -10.15 20.83 8.88
CA PHE A 43 -9.03 20.04 9.40
C PHE A 43 -8.50 20.61 10.74
N THR A 44 -8.77 19.91 11.85
CA THR A 44 -8.21 20.22 13.17
C THR A 44 -6.92 19.43 13.41
N ALA A 45 -5.78 20.10 13.29
CA ALA A 45 -4.46 19.52 13.04
C ALA A 45 -4.37 18.83 11.66
N ALA A 46 -3.26 19.05 10.94
CA ALA A 46 -3.05 18.43 9.64
C ALA A 46 -2.65 16.96 9.83
N ALA A 47 -3.28 16.05 9.08
CA ALA A 47 -2.87 14.65 9.03
C ALA A 47 -1.51 14.51 8.33
N GLY A 48 -0.76 13.45 8.66
CA GLY A 48 0.62 13.25 8.23
C GLY A 48 1.63 14.07 9.05
N HIS A 49 2.81 14.28 8.47
CA HIS A 49 4.03 14.72 9.16
C HIS A 49 4.08 16.19 9.60
N GLY A 50 3.12 17.00 9.15
CA GLY A 50 3.10 18.45 9.36
C GLY A 50 4.20 19.26 8.64
N ARG A 51 4.98 18.64 7.75
CA ARG A 51 6.07 19.26 6.97
C ARG A 51 6.11 18.71 5.53
N GLY A 52 6.95 19.31 4.68
CA GLY A 52 7.23 18.85 3.32
C GLY A 52 6.09 19.06 2.32
N LEU A 53 5.76 18.01 1.55
CA LEU A 53 4.72 18.05 0.53
C LEU A 53 3.34 18.31 1.15
N SER A 54 2.69 19.42 0.79
CA SER A 54 1.26 19.60 1.02
C SER A 54 0.48 18.81 -0.03
N GLN A 55 -0.32 17.83 0.39
CA GLN A 55 -1.12 17.00 -0.50
C GLN A 55 -2.20 17.83 -1.23
N ASN A 56 -2.87 18.74 -0.52
CA ASN A 56 -3.85 19.66 -1.09
C ASN A 56 -3.18 20.67 -2.04
N GLY A 57 -2.05 21.26 -1.64
CA GLY A 57 -1.30 22.20 -2.47
C GLY A 57 -0.66 21.54 -3.70
N ALA A 58 -0.30 20.26 -3.62
CA ALA A 58 0.14 19.46 -4.76
C ALA A 58 -1.01 19.24 -5.75
N PHE A 59 -2.21 18.92 -5.26
CA PHE A 59 -3.41 18.83 -6.08
C PHE A 59 -3.73 20.15 -6.81
N GLU A 60 -3.71 21.28 -6.10
CA GLU A 60 -3.89 22.61 -6.71
C GLU A 60 -2.85 22.91 -7.80
N LYS A 61 -1.57 22.60 -7.56
CA LYS A 61 -0.50 22.77 -8.55
C LYS A 61 -0.67 21.84 -9.76
N ALA A 62 -1.05 20.58 -9.55
CA ALA A 62 -1.32 19.62 -10.63
C ALA A 62 -2.50 20.05 -11.50
N ALA A 63 -3.61 20.47 -10.88
CA ALA A 63 -4.76 21.06 -11.58
C ALA A 63 -4.41 22.35 -12.33
N ALA A 64 -3.42 23.12 -11.85
CA ALA A 64 -2.80 24.25 -12.55
C ALA A 64 -1.72 23.87 -13.58
N GLY A 65 -1.60 22.58 -13.95
CA GLY A 65 -0.71 22.09 -15.01
C GLY A 65 0.76 21.94 -14.62
N TRP A 66 1.07 21.78 -13.33
CA TRP A 66 2.43 21.46 -12.88
C TRP A 66 2.70 19.95 -12.95
N THR A 67 3.88 19.57 -13.44
CA THR A 67 4.36 18.18 -13.40
C THR A 67 4.79 17.78 -11.99
N ALA A 68 4.82 16.48 -11.70
CA ALA A 68 5.29 15.91 -10.44
C ALA A 68 6.67 16.47 -10.04
N ASP A 69 7.64 16.44 -10.97
CA ASP A 69 9.00 16.97 -10.78
C ASP A 69 9.00 18.45 -10.35
N ARG A 70 8.10 19.27 -10.92
CA ARG A 70 7.97 20.69 -10.58
C ARG A 70 7.25 20.91 -9.25
N ILE A 71 6.30 20.04 -8.90
CA ILE A 71 5.63 20.02 -7.59
C ILE A 71 6.67 19.68 -6.51
N LEU A 72 7.46 18.62 -6.72
CA LEU A 72 8.49 18.17 -5.79
C LEU A 72 9.59 19.22 -5.60
N ALA A 73 10.13 19.79 -6.68
CA ALA A 73 11.14 20.85 -6.60
C ALA A 73 10.64 22.13 -5.88
N ASN A 74 9.32 22.35 -5.82
CA ASN A 74 8.69 23.41 -5.03
C ASN A 74 8.59 23.06 -3.54
N TYR A 75 8.38 21.80 -3.16
CA TYR A 75 8.19 21.41 -1.75
C TYR A 75 9.49 21.01 -1.04
N TYR A 76 10.43 20.43 -1.78
CA TYR A 76 11.71 19.89 -1.31
C TYR A 76 12.87 20.70 -1.91
N GLU A 77 12.90 22.01 -1.66
CA GLU A 77 13.90 22.91 -2.25
C GLU A 77 15.34 22.45 -1.90
N GLY A 78 16.17 22.22 -2.92
CA GLY A 78 17.53 21.69 -2.76
C GLY A 78 17.63 20.15 -2.73
N ALA A 79 16.54 19.44 -3.04
CA ALA A 79 16.58 18.04 -3.43
C ALA A 79 16.70 17.88 -4.95
N GLU A 80 17.29 16.77 -5.38
CA GLU A 80 17.36 16.32 -6.76
C GLU A 80 16.55 15.02 -6.94
N LEU A 81 16.22 14.66 -8.17
CA LEU A 81 15.55 13.40 -8.49
C LEU A 81 16.58 12.39 -9.01
N ALA A 82 16.50 11.16 -8.51
CA ALA A 82 17.33 10.03 -8.92
C ALA A 82 16.47 8.78 -9.13
N ASP A 83 17.04 7.79 -9.82
CA ASP A 83 16.39 6.52 -10.11
C ASP A 83 17.16 5.36 -9.46
N ILE A 84 16.46 4.47 -8.76
CA ILE A 84 16.98 3.20 -8.23
C ILE A 84 16.39 2.00 -8.97
N GLY A 85 17.04 0.84 -8.84
CA GLY A 85 16.49 -0.45 -9.26
C GLY A 85 15.53 -1.05 -8.21
N PRO A 86 14.93 -2.22 -8.51
CA PRO A 86 13.99 -2.90 -7.61
C PRO A 86 14.58 -3.19 -6.24
N THR A 87 13.77 -3.04 -5.18
CA THR A 87 14.18 -3.20 -3.79
C THR A 87 12.95 -3.48 -2.90
N THR A 88 13.13 -4.19 -1.78
CA THR A 88 12.03 -4.47 -0.84
C THR A 88 12.02 -3.50 0.34
N VAL A 89 10.89 -3.43 1.01
CA VAL A 89 10.70 -2.71 2.28
C VAL A 89 10.07 -3.66 3.30
N ARG A 90 10.45 -3.54 4.58
CA ARG A 90 9.78 -4.24 5.69
C ARG A 90 8.92 -3.30 6.50
N VAL A 91 7.66 -3.68 6.66
CA VAL A 91 6.62 -2.94 7.36
C VAL A 91 6.22 -3.71 8.61
N ARG A 92 6.36 -3.11 9.80
CA ARG A 92 5.74 -3.64 11.02
C ARG A 92 4.23 -3.43 10.95
N LEU A 93 3.45 -4.51 11.07
CA LEU A 93 1.99 -4.43 11.13
C LEU A 93 1.54 -4.26 12.59
N MET A 94 1.34 -3.01 13.04
CA MET A 94 1.15 -2.67 14.45
C MET A 94 -0.20 -3.13 15.01
N GLU A 95 -1.24 -3.30 14.19
CA GLU A 95 -2.48 -3.92 14.69
C GLU A 95 -2.27 -5.38 15.13
N GLN A 96 -1.23 -6.05 14.62
CA GLN A 96 -0.88 -7.44 14.98
C GLN A 96 0.23 -7.53 16.05
N ASP A 97 0.54 -6.43 16.72
CA ASP A 97 1.46 -6.42 17.85
C ASP A 97 0.98 -7.36 18.98
N ASP A 98 1.91 -8.17 19.50
CA ASP A 98 1.69 -9.07 20.64
C ASP A 98 0.60 -10.16 20.41
N LYS A 99 0.33 -10.51 19.13
CA LYS A 99 -0.51 -11.65 18.70
C LYS A 99 0.31 -12.77 18.03
N THR A 100 -0.34 -13.91 17.82
CA THR A 100 0.06 -14.89 16.78
C THR A 100 -0.18 -14.30 15.39
N LEU A 101 0.66 -14.65 14.42
CA LEU A 101 0.42 -14.32 13.02
C LEU A 101 -0.36 -15.47 12.36
N ASP A 102 -1.66 -15.24 12.17
CA ASP A 102 -2.61 -16.21 11.63
C ASP A 102 -2.90 -15.89 10.15
N ILE A 103 -2.47 -16.76 9.23
CA ILE A 103 -2.46 -16.52 7.78
C ILE A 103 -3.32 -17.56 7.04
N ALA A 104 -4.09 -17.10 6.05
CA ALA A 104 -4.75 -17.93 5.05
C ALA A 104 -4.44 -17.41 3.62
N SER A 105 -4.89 -18.14 2.60
CA SER A 105 -4.90 -17.68 1.20
C SER A 105 -5.92 -18.50 0.38
N ASP A 106 -6.47 -17.90 -0.67
CA ASP A 106 -7.26 -18.57 -1.71
C ASP A 106 -6.38 -19.41 -2.66
N SER A 107 -5.05 -19.30 -2.56
CA SER A 107 -4.08 -20.11 -3.30
C SER A 107 -3.17 -20.93 -2.37
N VAL A 108 -2.22 -21.62 -2.98
CA VAL A 108 -1.15 -22.32 -2.25
C VAL A 108 -0.21 -21.29 -1.61
N PHE A 109 0.25 -21.59 -0.40
CA PHE A 109 1.39 -20.90 0.21
C PHE A 109 2.26 -21.89 0.98
N TYR A 110 3.42 -21.44 1.45
CA TYR A 110 4.44 -22.25 2.09
C TYR A 110 4.90 -21.63 3.42
N VAL A 111 5.12 -22.45 4.43
CA VAL A 111 5.67 -22.04 5.74
C VAL A 111 6.44 -23.21 6.35
N ALA A 112 7.60 -23.01 6.97
CA ALA A 112 8.42 -24.09 7.53
C ALA A 112 8.67 -25.27 6.56
N GLY A 113 8.82 -24.98 5.26
CA GLY A 113 8.93 -25.99 4.19
C GLY A 113 7.66 -26.83 3.93
N ARG A 114 6.53 -26.52 4.57
CA ARG A 114 5.22 -27.16 4.37
C ARG A 114 4.39 -26.39 3.36
N ARG A 115 3.72 -27.13 2.46
CA ARG A 115 2.70 -26.59 1.55
C ARG A 115 1.36 -26.50 2.28
N VAL A 116 0.83 -25.30 2.42
CA VAL A 116 -0.53 -25.00 2.87
C VAL A 116 -1.43 -24.85 1.64
N ILE A 117 -2.68 -25.32 1.72
CA ILE A 117 -3.65 -25.27 0.62
C ILE A 117 -4.90 -24.43 0.97
N PRO A 118 -5.66 -23.95 -0.03
CA PRO A 118 -6.88 -23.17 0.22
C PRO A 118 -7.84 -23.88 1.17
N GLY A 119 -8.40 -23.13 2.12
CA GLY A 119 -9.22 -23.65 3.22
C GLY A 119 -8.42 -24.20 4.41
N GLN A 120 -7.08 -24.15 4.39
CA GLN A 120 -6.23 -24.26 5.57
C GLN A 120 -5.74 -22.88 6.03
N ALA A 121 -5.23 -22.80 7.25
CA ALA A 121 -4.51 -21.63 7.76
C ALA A 121 -3.19 -22.06 8.43
N ALA A 122 -2.28 -21.11 8.60
CA ALA A 122 -1.01 -21.27 9.31
C ALA A 122 -0.89 -20.23 10.42
N HIS A 123 -0.38 -20.65 11.58
CA HIS A 123 -0.27 -19.85 12.79
C HIS A 123 1.20 -19.81 13.20
N LEU A 124 1.82 -18.62 13.12
CA LEU A 124 3.24 -18.43 13.44
C LEU A 124 3.39 -17.70 14.78
N THR A 125 4.10 -18.31 15.72
CA THR A 125 4.50 -17.69 17.00
C THR A 125 6.02 -17.48 17.01
N PRO A 126 6.54 -16.24 17.15
CA PRO A 126 7.98 -16.00 17.12
C PRO A 126 8.70 -16.60 18.34
N THR A 127 9.86 -17.20 18.09
CA THR A 127 10.77 -17.73 19.11
C THR A 127 12.14 -17.06 19.02
N ALA A 128 13.04 -17.37 19.95
CA ALA A 128 14.42 -16.87 19.92
C ALA A 128 15.28 -17.48 18.78
N ALA A 129 14.75 -18.43 18.01
CA ALA A 129 15.45 -19.12 16.93
C ALA A 129 14.74 -19.04 15.57
N GLY A 130 13.54 -18.43 15.50
CA GLY A 130 12.66 -18.44 14.32
C GLY A 130 11.19 -18.41 14.74
N ALA A 131 10.40 -19.41 14.38
CA ALA A 131 8.99 -19.53 14.77
C ALA A 131 8.56 -20.97 15.11
N ASP A 132 7.63 -21.09 16.06
CA ASP A 132 6.77 -22.26 16.22
C ASP A 132 5.56 -22.11 15.29
N VAL A 133 5.17 -23.18 14.60
CA VAL A 133 4.18 -23.14 13.51
C VAL A 133 3.15 -24.25 13.65
N THR A 134 1.86 -23.86 13.62
CA THR A 134 0.71 -24.78 13.56
C THR A 134 -0.04 -24.59 12.24
N ILE A 135 -0.46 -25.66 11.58
CA ILE A 135 -1.33 -25.64 10.40
C ILE A 135 -2.68 -26.24 10.76
N THR A 136 -3.77 -25.56 10.38
CA THR A 136 -5.15 -25.85 10.80
C THR A 136 -6.10 -25.96 9.61
N GLN A 137 -7.28 -26.54 9.84
CA GLN A 137 -8.38 -26.56 8.87
C GLN A 137 -9.11 -25.20 8.81
N GLY A 138 -8.40 -24.16 8.37
CA GLY A 138 -8.83 -22.77 8.42
C GLY A 138 -8.63 -22.16 9.81
N CYS A 139 -8.77 -20.84 9.92
CA CYS A 139 -8.32 -20.03 11.05
C CYS A 139 -8.70 -20.54 12.46
N ASP A 140 -9.94 -21.01 12.66
CA ASP A 140 -10.42 -21.57 13.94
C ASP A 140 -10.53 -23.12 13.92
N GLY A 141 -9.82 -23.77 13.00
CA GLY A 141 -9.99 -25.17 12.63
C GLY A 141 -9.31 -26.18 13.55
N ALA A 142 -9.53 -27.46 13.25
CA ALA A 142 -8.75 -28.54 13.86
C ALA A 142 -7.28 -28.45 13.42
N ASN A 143 -6.35 -28.67 14.35
CA ASN A 143 -4.92 -28.82 14.06
C ASN A 143 -4.68 -30.02 13.11
N LEU A 144 -3.90 -29.78 12.06
CA LEU A 144 -3.48 -30.75 11.05
C LEU A 144 -1.97 -31.06 11.13
N TRP A 145 -1.14 -30.12 11.60
CA TRP A 145 0.30 -30.27 11.79
C TRP A 145 0.87 -29.23 12.75
N GLU A 146 1.86 -29.61 13.56
CA GLU A 146 2.69 -28.73 14.39
C GLU A 146 4.18 -28.97 14.11
N GLY A 147 4.98 -27.92 14.23
CA GLY A 147 6.44 -27.97 14.18
C GLY A 147 7.06 -26.61 14.50
N SER A 148 8.35 -26.47 14.20
CA SER A 148 9.08 -25.21 14.33
C SER A 148 10.12 -25.06 13.22
N THR A 149 10.59 -23.84 13.02
CA THR A 149 11.50 -23.47 11.93
C THR A 149 12.39 -22.29 12.32
N ASP A 150 13.57 -22.22 11.73
CA ASP A 150 14.49 -21.09 11.73
C ASP A 150 14.15 -20.01 10.66
N ASP A 151 13.14 -20.28 9.83
CA ASP A 151 12.62 -19.41 8.78
C ASP A 151 11.20 -18.91 9.13
N PRO A 152 11.06 -17.78 9.85
CA PRO A 152 9.79 -17.35 10.46
C PRO A 152 8.82 -16.66 9.49
N TRP A 153 8.79 -17.09 8.22
CA TRP A 153 8.05 -16.46 7.13
C TRP A 153 7.08 -17.43 6.44
N ALA A 154 6.00 -16.86 5.90
CA ALA A 154 5.06 -17.50 5.01
C ALA A 154 5.21 -16.92 3.61
N TYR A 155 5.47 -17.80 2.64
CA TYR A 155 5.75 -17.49 1.24
C TYR A 155 4.55 -17.84 0.35
N PRO A 156 4.13 -16.99 -0.59
CA PRO A 156 3.09 -17.30 -1.58
C PRO A 156 3.53 -18.44 -2.53
N VAL A 157 2.65 -18.86 -3.45
CA VAL A 157 2.97 -19.91 -4.44
C VAL A 157 4.14 -19.55 -5.37
N ALA A 158 4.38 -18.27 -5.61
CA ALA A 158 5.47 -17.75 -6.43
C ALA A 158 5.95 -16.39 -5.90
N ASP A 159 7.27 -16.17 -5.91
CA ASP A 159 7.88 -14.88 -5.63
C ASP A 159 7.71 -13.92 -6.82
N GLY A 160 7.40 -12.65 -6.54
CA GLY A 160 7.21 -11.61 -7.56
C GLY A 160 6.22 -10.52 -7.14
N THR A 161 6.24 -9.43 -7.89
CA THR A 161 5.30 -8.29 -7.82
C THR A 161 4.01 -8.57 -8.59
N ASP A 162 3.01 -7.68 -8.48
CA ASP A 162 1.78 -7.70 -9.30
C ASP A 162 1.03 -9.05 -9.31
N ARG A 163 1.12 -9.79 -8.21
CA ARG A 163 0.42 -11.07 -8.05
C ARG A 163 -1.10 -10.87 -7.98
N PRO A 164 -1.90 -11.75 -8.62
CA PRO A 164 -3.36 -11.66 -8.58
C PRO A 164 -3.85 -11.81 -7.14
N ALA A 165 -5.00 -11.18 -6.82
CA ALA A 165 -5.51 -11.10 -5.45
C ALA A 165 -5.66 -12.47 -4.74
N ASN A 166 -6.00 -13.53 -5.47
CA ASN A 166 -6.09 -14.88 -4.91
C ASN A 166 -4.73 -15.50 -4.50
N GLU A 167 -3.59 -14.95 -4.94
CA GLU A 167 -2.22 -15.38 -4.60
C GLU A 167 -1.54 -14.46 -3.57
N GLN A 168 -2.33 -13.60 -2.92
CA GLN A 168 -1.93 -12.78 -1.78
C GLN A 168 -2.11 -13.55 -0.46
N LEU A 169 -1.46 -13.09 0.60
CA LEU A 169 -1.58 -13.68 1.93
C LEU A 169 -2.57 -12.85 2.76
N GLU A 170 -3.62 -13.49 3.26
CA GLU A 170 -4.66 -12.86 4.07
C GLU A 170 -4.37 -13.11 5.56
N ILE A 171 -4.46 -12.07 6.39
CA ILE A 171 -4.49 -12.27 7.83
C ILE A 171 -5.90 -12.72 8.21
N CYS A 172 -6.02 -13.82 8.96
CA CYS A 172 -7.30 -14.41 9.37
C CYS A 172 -8.29 -13.39 9.95
N GLY A 173 -9.31 -13.01 9.17
CA GLY A 173 -10.33 -12.03 9.57
C GLY A 173 -9.88 -10.56 9.51
N GLY A 174 -8.81 -10.27 8.78
CA GLY A 174 -8.25 -8.95 8.50
C GLY A 174 -8.10 -8.69 7.00
N ASN A 175 -6.98 -8.09 6.61
CA ASN A 175 -6.72 -7.62 5.24
C ASN A 175 -5.79 -8.59 4.48
N ALA A 176 -5.75 -8.47 3.15
CA ALA A 176 -4.77 -9.17 2.30
C ALA A 176 -3.50 -8.33 2.03
N TYR A 177 -2.36 -9.01 1.82
CA TYR A 177 -1.03 -8.40 1.68
C TYR A 177 -0.22 -9.00 0.51
N ARG A 178 0.54 -8.14 -0.18
CA ARG A 178 1.55 -8.52 -1.18
C ARG A 178 2.86 -8.95 -0.51
N GLY A 179 3.83 -9.43 -1.30
CA GLY A 179 5.10 -9.95 -0.77
C GLY A 179 4.91 -11.18 0.11
N VAL A 180 5.62 -11.23 1.24
CA VAL A 180 5.59 -12.29 2.27
C VAL A 180 5.19 -11.72 3.64
N LEU A 181 4.63 -12.57 4.51
CA LEU A 181 4.29 -12.23 5.90
C LEU A 181 5.10 -13.10 6.86
N GLY A 182 5.62 -12.53 7.94
CA GLY A 182 6.43 -13.27 8.91
C GLY A 182 6.46 -12.64 10.30
N VAL A 183 7.12 -13.31 11.24
CA VAL A 183 7.18 -12.90 12.65
C VAL A 183 8.60 -12.56 13.11
N ALA A 184 8.70 -11.55 13.96
CA ALA A 184 9.92 -11.17 14.66
C ALA A 184 9.69 -11.13 16.18
N LEU A 185 10.76 -11.42 16.95
CA LEU A 185 10.74 -11.34 18.41
C LEU A 185 11.49 -10.07 18.87
N ASP A 186 10.75 -9.10 19.39
CA ASP A 186 11.28 -7.80 19.84
C ASP A 186 11.24 -7.72 21.36
N ASN A 187 12.39 -7.87 22.03
CA ASN A 187 12.51 -7.86 23.50
C ASN A 187 11.57 -8.85 24.22
N GLY A 188 11.20 -9.95 23.54
CA GLY A 188 10.27 -10.97 24.04
C GLY A 188 8.80 -10.74 23.66
N ALA A 189 8.48 -9.66 22.94
CA ALA A 189 7.17 -9.39 22.38
C ALA A 189 7.06 -9.84 20.91
N ALA A 190 5.89 -10.29 20.50
CA ALA A 190 5.63 -10.74 19.13
C ALA A 190 5.35 -9.55 18.20
N ARG A 191 5.97 -9.56 17.01
CA ARG A 191 5.80 -8.55 15.96
C ARG A 191 5.49 -9.23 14.64
N THR A 192 4.46 -8.78 13.94
CA THR A 192 4.22 -9.17 12.54
C THR A 192 4.94 -8.21 11.61
N VAL A 193 5.57 -8.75 10.57
CA VAL A 193 6.29 -8.00 9.54
C VAL A 193 5.81 -8.46 8.16
N ASN A 194 5.58 -7.49 7.27
CA ASN A 194 5.38 -7.72 5.84
C ASN A 194 6.65 -7.28 5.10
N ASP A 195 7.24 -8.17 4.28
CA ASP A 195 8.39 -7.89 3.42
C ASP A 195 7.94 -8.02 1.97
N LEU A 196 8.00 -6.92 1.21
CA LEU A 196 7.41 -6.80 -0.12
C LEU A 196 8.19 -5.80 -0.97
N ASP A 197 8.02 -5.88 -2.30
CA ASP A 197 8.61 -4.88 -3.20
C ASP A 197 8.10 -3.47 -2.84
N LEU A 198 8.97 -2.48 -3.01
CA LEU A 198 8.70 -1.10 -2.64
C LEU A 198 7.54 -0.47 -3.44
N ASP A 199 7.33 -0.86 -4.70
CA ASP A 199 6.18 -0.37 -5.46
C ASP A 199 4.90 -1.15 -5.10
N ASP A 200 4.97 -2.46 -4.84
CA ASP A 200 3.87 -3.25 -4.24
C ASP A 200 3.37 -2.64 -2.92
N TYR A 201 4.27 -2.08 -2.09
CA TYR A 201 3.92 -1.36 -0.86
C TYR A 201 3.18 -0.03 -1.17
N LEU A 202 3.67 0.72 -2.16
CA LEU A 202 3.12 2.02 -2.52
C LEU A 202 1.74 1.93 -3.18
N GLU A 203 1.41 0.81 -3.83
CA GLU A 203 0.06 0.49 -4.31
C GLU A 203 -0.99 0.60 -3.17
N GLY A 204 -0.63 0.19 -1.95
CA GLY A 204 -1.47 0.31 -0.75
C GLY A 204 -1.36 1.64 -0.02
N VAL A 205 -0.17 2.28 -0.01
CA VAL A 205 0.06 3.56 0.70
C VAL A 205 -0.54 4.76 -0.03
N VAL A 206 -0.27 4.92 -1.33
CA VAL A 206 -0.69 6.13 -2.07
C VAL A 206 -2.22 6.37 -2.04
N PRO A 207 -3.11 5.36 -2.19
CA PRO A 207 -4.56 5.56 -2.07
C PRO A 207 -5.07 5.70 -0.62
N ALA A 208 -4.29 5.26 0.38
CA ALA A 208 -4.59 5.49 1.79
C ALA A 208 -4.23 6.93 2.24
N GLU A 209 -3.20 7.52 1.61
CA GLU A 209 -2.68 8.86 1.92
C GLU A 209 -3.28 9.98 1.05
N MET A 210 -3.65 9.70 -0.20
CA MET A 210 -4.23 10.67 -1.13
C MET A 210 -5.41 10.12 -1.91
N VAL A 211 -6.42 10.97 -2.14
CA VAL A 211 -7.70 10.60 -2.76
C VAL A 211 -7.49 10.16 -4.23
N PRO A 212 -7.73 8.89 -4.61
CA PRO A 212 -7.44 8.41 -5.96
C PRO A 212 -8.23 9.14 -7.06
N GLY A 213 -9.47 9.52 -6.75
CA GLY A 213 -10.33 10.31 -7.63
C GLY A 213 -9.85 11.73 -7.93
N TRP A 214 -8.74 12.19 -7.33
CA TRP A 214 -8.06 13.41 -7.79
C TRP A 214 -7.40 13.24 -9.16
N ALA A 215 -7.04 12.02 -9.59
CA ALA A 215 -6.52 11.78 -10.95
C ALA A 215 -7.48 12.32 -12.02
N ASP A 216 -8.76 12.01 -11.88
CA ASP A 216 -9.85 12.38 -12.79
C ASP A 216 -10.18 13.89 -12.75
N GLN A 217 -9.60 14.63 -11.80
CA GLN A 217 -9.79 16.06 -11.56
C GLN A 217 -8.55 16.91 -11.92
N GLY A 218 -7.59 16.33 -12.65
CA GLY A 218 -6.31 16.97 -13.02
C GLY A 218 -5.18 16.76 -12.01
N GLY A 219 -5.45 16.05 -10.90
CA GLY A 219 -4.50 15.76 -9.82
C GLY A 219 -3.52 14.61 -10.08
N ALA A 220 -3.47 14.04 -11.30
CA ALA A 220 -2.60 12.88 -11.59
C ALA A 220 -1.11 13.15 -11.31
N GLU A 221 -0.63 14.37 -11.58
CA GLU A 221 0.75 14.78 -11.27
C GLU A 221 1.00 14.93 -9.76
N ALA A 222 -0.04 15.19 -8.95
CA ALA A 222 0.07 15.21 -7.49
C ALA A 222 0.20 13.79 -6.93
N LEU A 223 -0.54 12.81 -7.47
CA LEU A 223 -0.40 11.41 -7.10
C LEU A 223 1.00 10.87 -7.47
N ARG A 224 1.55 11.28 -8.62
CA ARG A 224 2.93 10.97 -9.02
C ARG A 224 3.97 11.60 -8.07
N ALA A 225 3.76 12.86 -7.66
CA ALA A 225 4.61 13.49 -6.65
C ALA A 225 4.53 12.75 -5.31
N GLN A 226 3.33 12.37 -4.86
CA GLN A 226 3.13 11.60 -3.62
C GLN A 226 3.78 10.23 -3.67
N ALA A 227 3.71 9.50 -4.79
CA ALA A 227 4.38 8.21 -4.95
C ALA A 227 5.91 8.34 -4.77
N ILE A 228 6.54 9.35 -5.40
CA ILE A 228 7.98 9.61 -5.26
C ILE A 228 8.34 10.02 -3.81
N ALA A 229 7.55 10.91 -3.19
CA ALA A 229 7.77 11.34 -1.81
C ALA A 229 7.64 10.16 -0.83
N ALA A 230 6.56 9.37 -0.95
CA ALA A 230 6.32 8.18 -0.15
C ALA A 230 7.42 7.12 -0.33
N ARG A 231 7.89 6.89 -1.58
CA ARG A 231 9.03 5.99 -1.87
C ARG A 231 10.31 6.43 -1.15
N SER A 232 10.60 7.72 -1.21
CA SER A 232 11.81 8.31 -0.61
C SER A 232 11.74 8.29 0.92
N TYR A 233 10.56 8.56 1.50
CA TYR A 233 10.33 8.40 2.92
C TYR A 233 10.56 6.95 3.37
N ALA A 234 9.87 5.97 2.76
CA ALA A 234 9.94 4.56 3.13
C ALA A 234 11.37 4.01 3.14
N LEU A 235 12.21 4.45 2.20
CA LEU A 235 13.62 4.07 2.09
C LEU A 235 14.57 4.82 3.04
N ALA A 236 14.16 5.97 3.58
CA ALA A 236 14.90 6.68 4.60
C ALA A 236 14.61 6.17 6.02
N GLU A 237 13.52 5.40 6.22
CA GLU A 237 13.15 4.84 7.51
C GLU A 237 13.98 3.61 7.90
N GLN A 238 14.49 3.60 9.13
CA GLN A 238 15.03 2.41 9.78
C GLN A 238 14.63 2.38 11.26
N ARG A 239 13.32 2.31 11.52
CA ARG A 239 12.74 2.43 12.87
C ARG A 239 13.02 1.24 13.78
N TYR A 240 13.14 0.04 13.21
CA TYR A 240 13.34 -1.20 13.95
C TYR A 240 14.48 -2.01 13.33
N SER A 241 15.02 -2.97 14.09
CA SER A 241 16.03 -3.93 13.58
C SER A 241 15.44 -4.98 12.64
N TYR A 242 14.11 -5.15 12.66
CA TYR A 242 13.36 -6.11 11.86
C TYR A 242 12.49 -5.47 10.78
N ALA A 243 12.30 -4.15 10.80
CA ALA A 243 11.47 -3.42 9.84
C ALA A 243 11.95 -1.97 9.65
N GLN A 244 11.96 -1.49 8.40
CA GLN A 244 12.21 -0.09 8.07
C GLN A 244 11.12 0.80 8.68
N THR A 245 9.85 0.48 8.41
CA THR A 245 8.70 1.36 8.64
C THR A 245 7.55 0.64 9.37
N CYS A 246 6.42 1.32 9.54
CA CYS A 246 5.19 0.79 10.14
C CYS A 246 3.95 1.14 9.30
N ASP A 247 2.81 0.50 9.62
CA ASP A 247 1.53 0.60 8.92
C ASP A 247 0.62 1.77 9.35
N THR A 248 1.01 2.50 10.39
CA THR A 248 0.19 3.59 10.97
C THR A 248 0.65 4.99 10.52
N THR A 249 -0.19 6.00 10.77
CA THR A 249 0.12 7.42 10.53
C THR A 249 1.31 7.98 11.31
N ASP A 250 1.89 7.23 12.26
CA ASP A 250 3.19 7.59 12.84
C ASP A 250 4.34 7.38 11.83
N CYS A 251 4.12 6.56 10.80
CA CYS A 251 4.99 6.30 9.66
C CYS A 251 4.30 6.73 8.35
N GLN A 252 3.57 5.82 7.70
CA GLN A 252 2.74 6.04 6.52
C GLN A 252 1.52 5.14 6.63
N MET A 253 0.34 5.60 6.22
CA MET A 253 -0.86 4.78 6.30
C MET A 253 -0.77 3.61 5.30
N TYR A 254 -0.68 2.37 5.80
CA TYR A 254 -0.68 1.15 4.99
C TYR A 254 -1.78 0.22 5.47
N LEU A 255 -2.53 -0.36 4.53
CA LEU A 255 -3.71 -1.19 4.82
C LEU A 255 -3.73 -2.50 4.03
N GLY A 256 -2.58 -2.95 3.53
CA GLY A 256 -2.54 -4.06 2.57
C GLY A 256 -3.22 -3.68 1.26
N THR A 257 -3.79 -4.66 0.57
CA THR A 257 -4.32 -4.51 -0.80
C THR A 257 -5.77 -4.03 -0.85
N ASP A 258 -6.47 -4.06 0.29
CA ASP A 258 -7.82 -3.54 0.56
C ASP A 258 -8.10 -2.09 0.10
N LYS A 259 -7.08 -1.33 -0.30
CA LYS A 259 -7.18 0.09 -0.68
C LYS A 259 -6.58 0.40 -2.07
N GLU A 260 -6.04 -0.59 -2.77
CA GLU A 260 -5.46 -0.41 -4.11
C GLU A 260 -6.50 0.20 -5.07
N ASP A 261 -6.09 1.21 -5.83
CA ASP A 261 -6.92 1.88 -6.83
C ASP A 261 -6.11 2.03 -8.15
N PRO A 262 -6.65 1.61 -9.31
CA PRO A 262 -5.93 1.69 -10.58
C PRO A 262 -5.38 3.09 -10.93
N ARG A 263 -5.96 4.17 -10.38
CA ARG A 263 -5.50 5.55 -10.59
C ARG A 263 -4.23 5.88 -9.79
N THR A 264 -4.07 5.30 -8.60
CA THR A 264 -2.85 5.44 -7.79
C THR A 264 -1.79 4.43 -8.21
N THR A 265 -2.17 3.20 -8.56
CA THR A 265 -1.30 2.24 -9.26
C THR A 265 -0.63 2.89 -10.46
N ALA A 266 -1.40 3.48 -11.38
CA ALA A 266 -0.87 4.18 -12.55
C ALA A 266 0.04 5.40 -12.23
N ALA A 267 0.05 5.90 -10.99
CA ALA A 267 0.98 6.92 -10.51
C ALA A 267 2.24 6.31 -9.88
N VAL A 268 2.12 5.18 -9.17
CA VAL A 268 3.24 4.38 -8.66
C VAL A 268 4.06 3.81 -9.82
N THR A 269 3.45 3.04 -10.73
CA THR A 269 4.13 2.43 -11.90
C THR A 269 4.80 3.50 -12.78
N ALA A 270 4.11 4.62 -13.04
CA ALA A 270 4.65 5.72 -13.85
C ALA A 270 5.77 6.52 -13.16
N THR A 271 6.09 6.19 -11.90
CA THR A 271 7.22 6.75 -11.15
C THR A 271 8.11 5.66 -10.55
N SER A 272 8.03 4.42 -11.03
CA SER A 272 8.80 3.28 -10.50
C SER A 272 10.29 3.60 -10.40
N GLY A 273 10.91 3.25 -9.27
CA GLY A 273 12.31 3.56 -8.97
C GLY A 273 12.66 5.04 -8.74
N ARG A 274 11.76 6.01 -9.03
CA ARG A 274 12.06 7.44 -8.86
C ARG A 274 12.00 7.86 -7.39
N VAL A 275 13.06 8.50 -6.91
CA VAL A 275 13.27 8.95 -5.53
C VAL A 275 13.84 10.37 -5.46
N LEU A 276 13.67 11.02 -4.31
CA LEU A 276 14.31 12.28 -3.94
C LEU A 276 15.63 12.01 -3.23
N VAL A 277 16.66 12.74 -3.62
CA VAL A 277 17.99 12.69 -2.99
C VAL A 277 18.50 14.08 -2.62
N ARG A 278 19.36 14.15 -1.62
CA ARG A 278 20.23 15.31 -1.35
C ARG A 278 21.58 14.79 -0.89
N ASP A 279 22.67 15.43 -1.33
CA ASP A 279 24.05 15.03 -1.02
C ASP A 279 24.34 13.53 -1.32
N ASN A 280 23.73 13.00 -2.39
CA ASN A 280 23.75 11.59 -2.81
C ASN A 280 23.21 10.58 -1.76
N HIS A 281 22.32 11.02 -0.86
CA HIS A 281 21.57 10.16 0.06
C HIS A 281 20.07 10.34 -0.18
N ILE A 282 19.27 9.31 0.12
CA ILE A 282 17.80 9.37 0.04
C ILE A 282 17.28 10.44 1.01
N LEU A 283 16.37 11.29 0.55
CA LEU A 283 15.73 12.31 1.39
C LEU A 283 14.56 11.70 2.18
N ARG A 284 14.50 11.93 3.50
CA ARG A 284 13.35 11.58 4.34
C ARG A 284 12.16 12.50 4.03
N ALA A 285 11.49 12.23 2.91
CA ALA A 285 10.56 13.14 2.24
C ALA A 285 9.17 13.16 2.91
N GLU A 286 9.10 13.76 4.09
CA GLU A 286 7.85 14.01 4.83
C GLU A 286 6.78 14.72 3.97
N TYR A 287 5.52 14.45 4.28
CA TYR A 287 4.33 15.02 3.61
C TYR A 287 3.13 15.12 4.57
N SER A 288 2.16 15.97 4.25
CA SER A 288 0.95 16.19 5.08
C SER A 288 -0.24 16.80 4.34
N ALA A 289 -1.42 16.73 4.94
CA ALA A 289 -2.67 17.27 4.41
C ALA A 289 -2.83 18.80 4.52
N ALA A 290 -1.75 19.56 4.75
CA ALA A 290 -1.79 20.97 5.13
C ALA A 290 -2.65 21.84 4.17
N PRO A 291 -3.69 22.55 4.65
CA PRO A 291 -4.65 23.26 3.80
C PRO A 291 -4.18 24.68 3.42
N ASP A 292 -3.03 24.73 2.75
CA ASP A 292 -2.62 25.81 1.85
C ASP A 292 -1.65 25.23 0.80
N ALA A 293 -1.08 26.08 -0.06
CA ALA A 293 -0.07 25.66 -1.04
C ALA A 293 1.24 25.15 -0.40
N GLY A 294 1.32 25.08 0.93
CA GLY A 294 2.48 24.78 1.76
C GLY A 294 3.50 25.90 1.75
N THR A 295 4.00 26.28 2.94
CA THR A 295 5.35 26.85 3.01
C THR A 295 6.33 25.70 2.74
N PRO A 296 7.17 25.76 1.69
CA PRO A 296 8.13 24.70 1.40
C PRO A 296 9.02 24.39 2.60
N THR A 297 9.32 23.11 2.81
CA THR A 297 10.32 22.70 3.79
C THR A 297 11.59 22.38 3.00
N PRO A 298 12.63 23.23 3.03
CA PRO A 298 13.81 22.99 2.23
C PRO A 298 14.46 21.66 2.62
N ALA A 299 15.02 20.94 1.66
CA ALA A 299 15.58 19.61 1.85
C ALA A 299 16.72 19.59 2.89
N SER A 300 17.38 20.73 3.12
CA SER A 300 18.39 20.94 4.17
C SER A 300 17.82 20.92 5.61
N ALA A 301 16.50 21.05 5.77
CA ALA A 301 15.79 20.90 7.05
C ALA A 301 15.19 19.50 7.24
N MET A 302 15.38 18.60 6.27
CA MET A 302 14.97 17.19 6.34
C MET A 302 16.17 16.27 6.56
N GLU A 303 15.89 15.12 7.18
CA GLU A 303 16.86 14.07 7.44
C GLU A 303 17.24 13.31 6.15
N LEU A 304 18.40 12.65 6.20
CA LEU A 304 18.91 11.80 5.12
C LEU A 304 18.89 10.35 5.57
N GLY A 305 18.44 9.48 4.68
CA GLY A 305 18.52 8.02 4.81
C GLY A 305 19.84 7.44 4.28
N PRO A 306 19.83 6.20 3.78
CA PRO A 306 20.99 5.55 3.17
C PRO A 306 21.54 6.30 1.95
N ALA A 307 22.76 5.98 1.54
CA ALA A 307 23.34 6.54 0.33
C ALA A 307 22.69 5.93 -0.91
N LEU A 308 22.61 6.68 -2.02
CA LEU A 308 22.05 6.19 -3.28
C LEU A 308 22.83 4.98 -3.83
N SER A 309 24.10 4.82 -3.44
CA SER A 309 24.97 3.67 -3.74
C SER A 309 24.59 2.37 -3.05
N ASP A 310 23.74 2.43 -2.02
CA ASP A 310 23.38 1.28 -1.19
C ASP A 310 22.21 0.48 -1.82
N PHE A 311 21.56 1.07 -2.83
CA PHE A 311 20.50 0.47 -3.64
C PHE A 311 21.04 -0.07 -4.97
N PRO A 312 20.36 -1.06 -5.59
CA PRO A 312 20.65 -1.44 -6.96
C PRO A 312 20.54 -0.24 -7.89
N ALA A 313 21.47 -0.12 -8.84
CA ALA A 313 21.36 0.91 -9.88
C ALA A 313 20.10 0.67 -10.73
N ALA A 314 19.39 1.74 -11.09
CA ALA A 314 18.26 1.64 -12.03
C ALA A 314 18.70 0.93 -13.32
N GLN A 315 17.89 -0.03 -13.78
CA GLN A 315 18.19 -0.75 -15.02
C GLN A 315 18.07 0.24 -16.18
N ASN A 316 19.22 0.63 -16.73
CA ASN A 316 19.29 1.59 -17.83
C ASN A 316 18.47 1.04 -19.01
N PRO A 317 17.43 1.74 -19.50
CA PRO A 317 16.52 1.20 -20.52
C PRO A 317 17.21 0.98 -21.88
N ASN A 318 18.42 1.51 -22.09
CA ASN A 318 19.26 1.21 -23.26
C ASN A 318 20.22 0.02 -23.04
N LEU A 319 20.16 -0.66 -21.89
CA LEU A 319 20.94 -1.85 -21.54
C LEU A 319 20.04 -3.06 -21.21
N LEU A 320 19.01 -3.29 -22.03
CA LEU A 320 18.51 -4.65 -22.19
C LEU A 320 19.69 -5.54 -22.60
N PRO A 321 19.98 -6.66 -21.90
CA PRO A 321 20.99 -7.60 -22.37
C PRO A 321 20.56 -8.11 -23.75
N ASN A 322 21.48 -8.09 -24.72
CA ASN A 322 21.20 -8.37 -26.15
C ASN A 322 20.25 -9.56 -26.35
N LEU A 323 18.95 -9.27 -26.51
CA LEU A 323 18.02 -10.19 -27.13
C LEU A 323 18.53 -10.41 -28.56
N PRO A 324 18.75 -11.66 -28.99
CA PRO A 324 19.22 -11.91 -30.34
C PRO A 324 18.21 -11.35 -31.34
N SER A 325 18.65 -10.40 -32.18
CA SER A 325 17.80 -9.83 -33.22
C SER A 325 17.16 -10.96 -34.05
N PRO A 326 15.88 -10.83 -34.44
CA PRO A 326 15.14 -11.87 -35.17
C PRO A 326 15.54 -11.97 -36.66
N ASP A 327 16.84 -11.91 -36.94
CA ASP A 327 17.44 -12.23 -38.23
C ASP A 327 18.77 -13.00 -38.03
N GLN A 328 18.61 -14.23 -37.56
CA GLN A 328 19.53 -15.32 -37.87
C GLN A 328 18.71 -16.41 -38.54
N THR A 329 18.79 -16.46 -39.88
CA THR A 329 18.05 -17.39 -40.73
C THR A 329 18.59 -18.81 -40.59
N SER A 330 18.21 -19.47 -39.49
CA SER A 330 18.51 -20.88 -39.24
C SER A 330 17.89 -21.74 -40.35
N THR A 331 18.74 -22.26 -41.24
CA THR A 331 18.33 -23.04 -42.40
C THR A 331 17.76 -24.39 -41.96
N ILE A 332 16.44 -24.52 -41.96
CA ILE A 332 15.74 -25.81 -41.77
C ILE A 332 16.21 -26.77 -42.89
N PRO A 333 16.75 -27.96 -42.57
CA PRO A 333 17.12 -28.95 -43.57
C PRO A 333 15.88 -29.56 -44.23
N THR A 334 15.48 -29.01 -45.37
CA THR A 334 14.34 -29.53 -46.15
C THR A 334 14.75 -30.77 -46.95
N GLN A 335 14.61 -31.96 -46.37
CA GLN A 335 14.65 -33.22 -47.12
C GLN A 335 13.42 -34.08 -46.82
N PHE A 336 12.37 -33.87 -47.62
CA PHE A 336 11.31 -34.85 -47.82
C PHE A 336 11.77 -35.88 -48.86
N ASP A 337 12.38 -36.98 -48.42
CA ASP A 337 12.57 -38.14 -49.31
C ASP A 337 11.23 -38.87 -49.52
N GLN A 338 10.95 -39.25 -50.77
CA GLN A 338 9.76 -39.98 -51.17
C GLN A 338 9.96 -41.50 -50.96
N PRO A 339 8.97 -42.24 -50.43
CA PRO A 339 9.06 -43.69 -50.32
C PRO A 339 8.84 -44.38 -51.68
N THR A 340 9.76 -45.25 -52.08
CA THR A 340 9.58 -46.20 -53.19
C THR A 340 8.85 -47.47 -52.72
N PRO A 341 8.02 -48.11 -53.55
CA PRO A 341 7.23 -49.28 -53.16
C PRO A 341 8.00 -50.61 -53.26
N ASP A 342 7.40 -51.64 -52.64
CA ASP A 342 7.71 -53.09 -52.71
C ASP A 342 9.07 -53.55 -52.10
N THR A 343 9.18 -54.71 -51.44
CA THR A 343 8.20 -55.82 -51.18
C THR A 343 8.43 -56.47 -49.79
N THR A 344 7.54 -57.41 -49.44
CA THR A 344 7.59 -58.44 -48.36
C THR A 344 7.15 -58.06 -46.94
N THR A 345 6.33 -58.96 -46.40
CA THR A 345 5.72 -59.06 -45.06
C THR A 345 6.11 -60.43 -44.46
N PRO A 346 5.70 -60.81 -43.23
CA PRO A 346 5.13 -60.03 -42.10
C PRO A 346 5.97 -60.19 -40.80
N ASP A 347 5.58 -59.54 -39.69
CA ASP A 347 5.04 -60.31 -38.53
C ASP A 347 4.46 -59.50 -37.34
N THR A 348 3.40 -60.07 -36.76
CA THR A 348 2.94 -60.01 -35.35
C THR A 348 2.57 -58.67 -34.66
N ALA A 349 1.25 -58.43 -34.65
CA ALA A 349 0.39 -57.95 -33.54
C ALA A 349 0.55 -56.55 -32.88
N SER A 350 -0.54 -55.77 -32.99
CA SER A 350 -0.94 -54.76 -31.98
C SER A 350 -1.75 -55.40 -30.83
N PRO A 351 -1.98 -54.66 -29.74
CA PRO A 351 -3.39 -54.36 -29.42
C PRO A 351 -3.63 -52.89 -29.05
N THR A 352 -4.74 -52.33 -29.53
CA THR A 352 -5.27 -51.01 -29.13
C THR A 352 -6.36 -51.16 -28.07
N TYR A 353 -6.37 -50.29 -27.06
CA TYR A 353 -7.43 -50.22 -26.04
C TYR A 353 -8.56 -49.26 -26.50
N PRO A 354 -9.85 -49.60 -26.32
CA PRO A 354 -10.97 -48.73 -26.66
C PRO A 354 -11.43 -47.82 -25.51
N ASP A 355 -11.94 -46.65 -25.87
CA ASP A 355 -12.66 -45.69 -25.01
C ASP A 355 -14.17 -46.00 -24.95
N PRO A 356 -14.85 -45.85 -23.79
CA PRO A 356 -16.30 -45.89 -23.71
C PRO A 356 -16.95 -44.63 -23.09
N THR A 357 -17.75 -43.90 -23.88
CA THR A 357 -18.70 -42.90 -23.37
C THR A 357 -20.14 -43.14 -23.86
N ASN A 358 -21.11 -42.94 -22.95
CA ASN A 358 -22.57 -42.82 -23.14
C ASN A 358 -23.39 -43.93 -23.86
N ALA A 359 -24.30 -44.54 -23.09
CA ALA A 359 -25.75 -44.62 -23.42
C ALA A 359 -26.62 -44.97 -22.18
N MET A 360 -27.86 -44.47 -22.14
CA MET A 360 -28.96 -44.87 -21.23
C MET A 360 -29.98 -45.76 -22.04
N PRO A 361 -31.23 -46.10 -21.61
CA PRO A 361 -31.99 -45.80 -20.38
C PRO A 361 -32.88 -46.96 -19.80
N ASP A 362 -33.88 -46.59 -18.99
CA ASP A 362 -35.20 -47.23 -18.73
C ASP A 362 -35.43 -48.31 -17.62
N ALA A 363 -35.88 -47.81 -16.46
CA ALA A 363 -37.27 -47.90 -15.94
C ALA A 363 -37.86 -49.13 -15.16
N GLU A 364 -38.80 -48.75 -14.25
CA GLU A 364 -39.95 -49.47 -13.63
C GLU A 364 -39.82 -50.58 -12.54
N THR A 365 -40.14 -50.19 -11.28
CA THR A 365 -40.98 -50.89 -10.26
C THR A 365 -40.49 -52.25 -9.65
N HIS A 366 -40.67 -52.62 -8.37
CA HIS A 366 -41.90 -52.62 -7.54
C HIS A 366 -41.60 -53.06 -6.06
N SER A 367 -42.42 -52.59 -5.11
CA SER A 367 -42.83 -53.26 -3.84
C SER A 367 -41.87 -53.38 -2.62
N ALA A 368 -42.46 -53.27 -1.42
CA ALA A 368 -41.86 -53.44 -0.09
C ALA A 368 -42.50 -54.61 0.70
N PRO A 369 -42.04 -54.92 1.93
CA PRO A 369 -42.97 -54.70 3.07
C PRO A 369 -42.31 -54.18 4.39
N SER A 370 -43.14 -53.99 5.41
CA SER A 370 -42.84 -53.53 6.79
C SER A 370 -42.22 -54.64 7.67
N ASN A 371 -41.81 -54.47 8.95
CA ASN A 371 -42.19 -53.52 10.03
C ASN A 371 -40.97 -53.36 11.03
N SER A 372 -40.97 -52.81 12.26
CA SER A 372 -41.95 -52.28 13.24
C SER A 372 -41.22 -51.43 14.34
N SER A 373 -41.95 -50.80 15.27
CA SER A 373 -41.41 -50.06 16.45
C SER A 373 -42.27 -50.29 17.71
N PRO A 374 -41.75 -50.09 18.94
CA PRO A 374 -42.12 -48.88 19.74
C PRO A 374 -40.94 -48.32 20.57
N GLY A 375 -41.01 -47.16 21.27
CA GLY A 375 -42.08 -46.17 21.44
C GLY A 375 -41.61 -44.98 22.34
N ALA A 376 -42.45 -43.96 22.58
CA ALA A 376 -42.05 -42.73 23.30
C ALA A 376 -43.21 -42.02 24.04
N PRO A 377 -42.91 -41.15 25.03
CA PRO A 377 -43.74 -39.98 25.36
C PRO A 377 -42.94 -38.71 25.74
N SER A 378 -43.49 -37.49 25.82
CA SER A 378 -44.53 -36.83 25.02
C SER A 378 -44.57 -35.30 25.27
N ARG A 379 -44.85 -34.54 24.20
CA ARG A 379 -44.98 -33.07 24.01
C ARG A 379 -45.86 -32.28 25.02
N PRO A 380 -45.79 -30.92 25.02
CA PRO A 380 -46.81 -30.14 24.25
C PRO A 380 -46.29 -28.92 23.44
N LYS A 381 -47.18 -28.32 22.62
CA LYS A 381 -46.99 -27.14 21.74
C LYS A 381 -48.31 -26.33 21.66
N PRO A 382 -48.28 -25.01 21.41
CA PRO A 382 -49.14 -24.35 20.38
C PRO A 382 -48.36 -23.27 19.60
N ASP A 383 -48.89 -22.37 18.77
CA ASP A 383 -50.05 -22.40 17.84
C ASP A 383 -49.43 -22.31 16.40
N SER A 384 -50.13 -21.70 15.44
CA SER A 384 -49.59 -21.00 14.26
C SER A 384 -50.68 -20.13 13.60
N ARG A 385 -50.37 -18.94 13.06
CA ARG A 385 -51.33 -18.20 12.21
C ARG A 385 -50.69 -17.20 11.22
N ASN A 386 -51.34 -17.05 10.06
CA ASN A 386 -50.93 -16.31 8.85
C ASN A 386 -50.56 -14.82 9.04
N ARG A 387 -49.67 -14.30 8.15
CA ARG A 387 -50.08 -13.31 7.12
C ARG A 387 -49.05 -13.04 6.01
N VAL A 388 -49.55 -13.08 4.76
CA VAL A 388 -49.32 -12.16 3.61
C VAL A 388 -47.91 -11.59 3.37
N GLY A 389 -47.35 -11.89 2.19
CA GLY A 389 -46.19 -11.18 1.64
C GLY A 389 -46.54 -9.87 0.91
N ILE A 390 -45.55 -9.00 0.73
CA ILE A 390 -45.65 -7.69 0.06
C ILE A 390 -44.58 -7.64 -1.04
N PRO A 391 -44.89 -7.20 -2.27
CA PRO A 391 -43.92 -7.17 -3.37
C PRO A 391 -42.91 -6.01 -3.26
N LEU A 392 -41.72 -6.22 -3.81
CA LEU A 392 -40.68 -5.19 -3.96
C LEU A 392 -41.01 -4.25 -5.15
N PRO A 393 -40.65 -2.96 -5.09
CA PRO A 393 -40.73 -2.05 -6.24
C PRO A 393 -39.62 -2.36 -7.26
N PRO A 394 -39.86 -2.17 -8.57
CA PRO A 394 -38.88 -2.45 -9.62
C PRO A 394 -37.83 -1.34 -9.77
N LEU A 395 -36.63 -1.72 -10.24
CA LEU A 395 -35.57 -0.81 -10.66
C LEU A 395 -35.89 -0.20 -12.05
N PRO A 396 -35.49 1.06 -12.33
CA PRO A 396 -35.66 1.67 -13.64
C PRO A 396 -34.62 1.17 -14.65
N VAL A 397 -35.06 0.82 -15.86
CA VAL A 397 -34.19 0.56 -17.03
C VAL A 397 -33.92 1.86 -17.81
N PRO A 398 -32.71 2.02 -18.40
CA PRO A 398 -32.38 3.20 -19.20
C PRO A 398 -33.09 3.17 -20.56
N GLY A 399 -33.86 4.22 -20.86
CA GLY A 399 -34.50 4.43 -22.16
C GLY A 399 -33.74 5.45 -23.01
N SER A 400 -33.54 5.16 -24.29
CA SER A 400 -32.81 6.01 -25.24
C SER A 400 -33.75 6.91 -26.06
N SER A 401 -33.55 8.23 -26.00
CA SER A 401 -34.10 9.16 -27.00
C SER A 401 -33.40 10.53 -27.01
N GLY A 402 -33.25 11.05 -28.22
CA GLY A 402 -33.11 12.46 -28.57
C GLY A 402 -33.66 12.64 -30.00
N PRO A 403 -33.47 13.77 -30.69
CA PRO A 403 -32.97 15.07 -30.22
C PRO A 403 -33.95 16.23 -30.51
N ASN A 404 -33.75 17.43 -29.93
CA ASN A 404 -33.66 18.72 -30.64
C ASN A 404 -33.77 19.97 -29.73
N SER A 405 -33.12 21.06 -30.18
CA SER A 405 -33.39 22.51 -30.00
C SER A 405 -34.34 22.99 -28.87
N MET A 406 -34.05 24.05 -28.11
CA MET A 406 -33.68 25.38 -28.63
C MET A 406 -32.87 26.26 -27.64
N LEU A 407 -32.00 27.09 -28.24
CA LEU A 407 -31.77 28.53 -27.98
C LEU A 407 -32.05 29.10 -26.57
N SER A 408 -31.00 29.63 -25.94
CA SER A 408 -31.06 30.91 -25.24
C SER A 408 -29.74 31.65 -25.44
N GLU A 409 -29.79 32.93 -25.83
CA GLU A 409 -28.60 33.74 -26.08
C GLU A 409 -28.15 34.51 -24.83
N SER A 410 -26.83 34.71 -24.68
CA SER A 410 -26.27 35.81 -23.88
C SER A 410 -24.84 36.12 -24.32
N ARG A 411 -24.70 36.88 -25.42
CA ARG A 411 -23.43 37.51 -25.80
C ARG A 411 -23.22 38.77 -24.97
N TRP A 412 -22.15 38.83 -24.18
CA TRP A 412 -21.54 40.11 -23.78
C TRP A 412 -20.02 40.00 -23.88
N ALA A 413 -19.45 40.72 -24.84
CA ALA A 413 -18.03 40.94 -24.96
C ALA A 413 -17.79 42.47 -25.00
N LEU A 414 -16.97 42.97 -24.09
CA LEU A 414 -16.45 44.35 -24.13
C LEU A 414 -14.95 44.30 -23.84
N ALA A 415 -14.17 44.90 -24.74
CA ALA A 415 -12.74 45.08 -24.59
C ALA A 415 -12.44 46.35 -23.76
N PRO A 416 -11.27 46.44 -23.10
CA PRO A 416 -10.90 47.62 -22.30
C PRO A 416 -10.55 48.82 -23.19
N THR A 417 -10.55 50.03 -22.61
CA THR A 417 -10.03 51.25 -23.24
C THR A 417 -9.20 52.04 -22.23
N LEU A 418 -8.19 52.76 -22.72
CA LEU A 418 -7.05 53.30 -21.95
C LEU A 418 -7.31 54.67 -21.32
N LEU A 419 -6.73 54.87 -20.13
CA LEU A 419 -6.25 56.12 -19.48
C LEU A 419 -5.57 55.70 -18.16
N GLY A 420 -4.49 56.29 -17.65
CA GLY A 420 -3.58 57.32 -18.15
C GLY A 420 -2.32 57.32 -17.25
N ALA A 421 -1.24 57.98 -17.66
CA ALA A 421 0.06 57.88 -16.97
C ALA A 421 0.07 58.42 -15.52
N ASP A 422 0.89 57.81 -14.63
CA ASP A 422 2.05 58.54 -14.10
C ASP A 422 3.11 57.66 -13.39
N LYS A 423 4.38 57.99 -13.67
CA LYS A 423 5.62 57.59 -12.95
C LYS A 423 6.72 58.51 -13.48
N PRO A 424 7.53 59.17 -12.64
CA PRO A 424 8.71 58.45 -12.14
C PRO A 424 9.22 58.87 -10.75
N ALA A 425 9.92 57.94 -10.08
CA ALA A 425 10.95 58.28 -9.09
C ALA A 425 11.93 57.11 -8.95
N THR A 426 13.20 57.35 -9.28
CA THR A 426 14.33 56.45 -8.97
C THR A 426 15.39 57.30 -8.28
N PRO A 427 16.00 56.81 -7.19
CA PRO A 427 17.36 57.25 -6.87
C PRO A 427 18.31 56.09 -6.59
N THR A 428 19.27 55.94 -7.52
CA THR A 428 20.71 55.78 -7.21
C THR A 428 21.21 54.44 -6.65
N ALA A 429 22.49 54.16 -6.95
CA ALA A 429 23.15 52.88 -6.73
C ALA A 429 23.94 52.77 -5.41
N THR A 430 24.20 51.51 -5.06
CA THR A 430 25.31 50.91 -4.30
C THR A 430 26.45 51.84 -3.87
N PRO A 431 26.92 51.70 -2.62
CA PRO A 431 28.32 51.28 -2.46
C PRO A 431 28.52 50.08 -1.54
N ALA A 432 29.43 49.20 -1.94
CA ALA A 432 30.03 48.13 -1.15
C ALA A 432 31.53 48.07 -1.52
N PRO A 433 32.42 47.44 -0.72
CA PRO A 433 32.18 46.75 0.54
C PRO A 433 32.85 47.43 1.75
N ARG A 434 32.61 46.90 2.95
CA ARG A 434 33.57 46.99 4.07
C ARG A 434 33.91 45.61 4.58
N THR A 435 35.20 45.35 4.75
CA THR A 435 35.76 44.10 5.25
C THR A 435 35.50 43.92 6.75
N ALA A 436 35.03 42.74 7.15
CA ALA A 436 35.08 42.24 8.52
C ALA A 436 35.71 40.84 8.49
N SER A 437 36.65 40.59 9.41
CA SER A 437 37.60 39.47 9.29
C SER A 437 37.12 38.17 9.91
N THR A 438 37.53 37.05 9.30
CA THR A 438 37.37 35.69 9.84
C THR A 438 38.15 35.50 11.14
N PRO A 439 37.56 34.91 12.20
CA PRO A 439 38.30 34.43 13.36
C PRO A 439 38.82 33.01 13.11
N THR A 440 40.10 32.88 12.75
CA THR A 440 40.79 31.58 12.63
C THR A 440 40.98 30.93 14.01
N PRO A 441 40.75 29.61 14.19
CA PRO A 441 40.95 28.94 15.47
C PRO A 441 42.45 28.82 15.85
N PRO A 442 42.78 28.75 17.15
CA PRO A 442 44.17 28.63 17.62
C PRO A 442 44.71 27.20 17.46
N MET A 443 45.79 27.03 16.69
CA MET A 443 46.63 25.83 16.69
C MET A 443 47.84 26.00 17.61
N THR A 444 48.10 25.06 18.53
CA THR A 444 49.43 24.67 19.09
C THR A 444 49.21 23.66 20.24
N PRO A 445 50.20 22.82 20.63
CA PRO A 445 51.04 21.99 19.78
C PRO A 445 51.13 20.51 20.25
N ALA A 446 51.44 19.59 19.34
CA ALA A 446 52.12 18.32 19.67
C ALA A 446 53.65 18.59 19.70
N PRO A 447 54.50 17.88 20.49
CA PRO A 447 54.46 16.41 20.64
C PRO A 447 54.84 15.83 22.03
N SER A 448 54.69 14.51 22.18
CA SER A 448 55.76 13.60 22.68
C SER A 448 55.33 12.13 22.64
N ASN A 449 56.20 11.25 22.12
CA ASN A 449 56.06 9.79 22.25
C ASN A 449 56.67 9.32 23.57
N VAL A 450 55.99 8.44 24.30
CA VAL A 450 56.63 7.53 25.25
C VAL A 450 56.22 6.10 24.91
N LYS A 451 57.21 5.20 24.93
CA LYS A 451 57.15 3.85 24.38
C LYS A 451 57.44 2.84 25.49
N THR A 452 56.47 2.00 25.83
CA THR A 452 56.66 0.84 26.72
C THR A 452 56.38 -0.45 25.96
N SER A 453 57.22 -1.46 26.19
CA SER A 453 57.25 -2.72 25.43
C SER A 453 57.59 -3.85 26.38
N SER A 454 56.65 -4.78 26.59
CA SER A 454 56.85 -5.99 27.40
C SER A 454 56.13 -7.19 26.79
N SER A 455 56.91 -8.11 26.24
CA SER A 455 56.60 -9.52 25.95
C SER A 455 57.74 -10.34 26.63
N PRO A 456 57.86 -11.70 26.57
CA PRO A 456 57.25 -12.68 25.67
C PRO A 456 56.91 -14.05 26.35
N LEU A 457 56.97 -15.15 25.57
CA LEU A 457 57.01 -16.60 25.94
C LEU A 457 55.63 -17.30 26.18
N THR A 458 55.30 -18.49 25.63
CA THR A 458 55.79 -19.30 24.47
C THR A 458 54.71 -20.37 24.11
N PRO A 459 54.77 -21.09 22.96
CA PRO A 459 53.61 -21.82 22.38
C PRO A 459 53.70 -23.37 22.42
N ALA A 460 52.86 -24.03 21.58
CA ALA A 460 52.89 -25.42 21.10
C ALA A 460 52.13 -26.47 21.96
N PRO A 461 51.65 -27.61 21.38
CA PRO A 461 51.74 -28.03 19.97
C PRO A 461 50.65 -27.45 19.05
#